data_AF-A0A2P1P848-F1
#
_entry.id   AF-A0A2P1P848-F1
#
_cell.length_a   1.000
_cell.length_b   1.000
_cell.length_c   1.000
_cell.angle_alpha   90.00
_cell.angle_beta   90.00
_cell.angle_gamma   90.00
#
_symmetry.space_group_name_H-M   'P 1'
#
loop_
_entity.id
_entity.type
_entity.pdbx_description
1 polymer ?
#
loop_
_entity_poly.entity_id
_entity_poly.type
_entity_poly.pdbx_seq_one_letter_code
_entity_poly.pdbx_strand_id
1 'polypeptide(L)' 'MYLSRYVNKNASILGIGVQNGEHLQILKKYLKNAKIYGIDIDQNVCKMDLGKNIKTFCFDATKE' A
#
# COMPACT_ATOMS: atom_id res chain seq x y z
N MET A 1 15.73 10.44 -7.44
CA MET A 1 14.73 9.59 -6.76
C MET A 1 14.03 8.71 -7.79
N TYR A 2 14.14 7.38 -7.68
CA TYR A 2 13.72 6.42 -8.74
C TYR A 2 12.21 6.41 -9.06
N LEU A 3 11.37 6.87 -8.15
CA LEU A 3 9.91 6.86 -8.30
C LEU A 3 9.34 8.04 -9.10
N SER A 4 10.12 9.08 -9.39
CA SER A 4 9.63 10.32 -10.01
C SER A 4 8.97 10.10 -11.37
N ARG A 5 9.46 9.13 -12.16
CA ARG A 5 8.91 8.77 -13.48
C ARG A 5 7.49 8.19 -13.43
N TYR A 6 7.04 7.76 -12.25
CA TYR A 6 5.71 7.18 -12.03
C TYR A 6 4.72 8.18 -11.43
N VAL A 7 5.16 9.41 -11.11
CA VAL A 7 4.26 10.48 -10.68
C VAL A 7 3.27 10.76 -11.82
N ASN A 8 1.97 10.81 -11.49
CA ASN A 8 0.83 10.91 -12.42
C ASN A 8 0.58 9.69 -13.33
N LYS A 9 1.28 8.58 -13.15
CA LYS A 9 0.95 7.33 -13.85
C LYS A 9 -0.07 6.51 -13.03
N ASN A 10 -0.87 5.71 -13.72
CA ASN A 10 -1.84 4.78 -13.12
C ASN A 10 -1.11 3.51 -12.63
N ALA A 11 -0.09 3.67 -11.79
CA ALA A 11 0.68 2.55 -11.25
C ALA A 11 -0.16 1.77 -10.23
N SER A 12 0.02 0.45 -10.21
CA SER A 12 -0.47 -0.42 -9.14
C SER A 12 0.72 -0.78 -8.25
N ILE A 13 0.61 -0.52 -6.95
CA ILE A 13 1.68 -0.81 -5.99
C ILE A 13 1.17 -1.80 -4.95
N LEU A 14 1.97 -2.83 -4.69
CA LEU A 14 1.79 -3.77 -3.59
C LEU A 14 2.89 -3.54 -2.56
N GLY A 15 2.51 -3.19 -1.32
CA GLY A 15 3.41 -3.17 -0.16
C GLY A 15 3.23 -4.41 0.69
N ILE A 16 4.33 -4.99 1.16
CA ILE A 16 4.35 -6.14 2.07
C ILE A 16 4.80 -5.66 3.44
N GLY A 17 4.04 -6.01 4.48
CA GLY A 17 4.26 -5.50 5.84
C GLY A 17 3.68 -4.09 5.99
N VAL A 18 2.35 -4.01 6.07
CA VAL A 18 1.61 -2.75 6.18
C VAL A 18 1.89 -2.06 7.51
N GLN A 19 1.99 -2.80 8.62
CA GLN A 19 2.12 -2.25 9.97
C GLN A 19 1.06 -1.15 10.22
N ASN A 20 1.46 0.09 10.50
CA ASN A 20 0.55 1.22 10.69
C ASN A 20 0.15 1.94 9.38
N GLY A 21 0.73 1.53 8.25
CA GLY A 21 0.36 2.00 6.92
C GLY A 21 0.91 3.37 6.49
N GLU A 22 1.77 4.04 7.29
CA GLU A 22 2.23 5.41 6.94
C GLU A 22 3.00 5.42 5.61
N HIS A 23 3.78 4.38 5.33
CA HIS A 23 4.53 4.27 4.08
C HIS A 23 3.59 4.17 2.85
N LEU A 24 2.45 3.49 2.98
CA LEU A 24 1.43 3.44 1.92
C LEU A 24 0.77 4.80 1.72
N GLN A 25 0.53 5.55 2.79
CA GLN A 25 -0.02 6.91 2.74
C GLN A 25 0.96 7.89 2.08
N ILE A 26 2.26 7.79 2.39
CA ILE A 26 3.32 8.56 1.74
C ILE A 26 3.33 8.27 0.24
N LEU A 27 3.31 6.99 -0.15
CA LEU A 27 3.26 6.59 -1.56
C LEU A 27 1.99 7.09 -2.25
N LYS A 28 0.83 7.04 -1.58
CA LYS A 28 -0.42 7.54 -2.14
C LYS A 28 -0.37 9.06 -2.39
N LYS A 29 0.23 9.82 -1.48
CA LYS A 29 0.40 11.27 -1.61
C LYS A 29 1.40 11.64 -2.71
N TYR A 30 2.48 10.87 -2.84
CA TYR A 30 3.53 11.10 -3.84
C TYR A 30 3.09 10.69 -5.26
N LEU A 31 2.44 9.52 -5.39
CA LEU A 31 2.01 8.94 -6.67
C LEU A 31 0.52 9.20 -6.90
N LYS A 32 0.18 10.42 -7.31
CA LYS A 32 -1.19 10.96 -7.36
C LYS A 32 -2.26 9.99 -7.90
N ASN A 33 -1.96 9.29 -9.01
CA ASN A 33 -2.91 8.42 -9.70
C ASN A 33 -2.74 6.92 -9.38
N ALA A 34 -1.84 6.56 -8.47
CA ALA A 34 -1.59 5.17 -8.14
C ALA A 34 -2.74 4.54 -7.35
N LYS A 35 -2.95 3.24 -7.59
CA LYS A 35 -3.72 2.33 -6.76
C LYS A 35 -2.75 1.64 -5.80
N ILE A 36 -3.05 1.69 -4.51
CA ILE A 36 -2.17 1.15 -3.48
C ILE A 36 -2.83 -0.06 -2.83
N TYR A 37 -2.08 -1.14 -2.75
CA TYR A 37 -2.44 -2.40 -2.11
C TYR A 37 -1.44 -2.71 -1.00
N GLY A 38 -1.91 -3.28 0.10
CA GLY A 38 -1.08 -3.70 1.22
C GLY A 38 -1.39 -5.13 1.63
N ILE A 39 -0.38 -5.90 1.99
CA ILE A 39 -0.54 -7.21 2.63
C ILE A 39 0.13 -7.22 4.00
N ASP A 40 -0.56 -7.74 4.99
CA ASP A 40 -0.03 -7.97 6.33
C ASP A 40 -0.54 -9.29 6.89
N ILE A 41 0.23 -9.87 7.81
CA ILE A 41 -0.18 -11.10 8.51
C ILE A 41 -1.11 -10.78 9.70
N ASP A 42 -1.00 -9.57 10.27
CA ASP A 42 -1.82 -9.15 11.40
C ASP A 42 -3.22 -8.72 10.95
N GLN A 43 -4.24 -9.43 11.43
CA GLN A 43 -5.64 -9.13 11.14
C GLN A 43 -6.10 -7.76 11.62
N ASN A 44 -5.49 -7.23 12.68
CA ASN A 44 -5.82 -5.90 13.19
C ASN A 44 -5.37 -4.84 12.19
N VAL A 45 -4.17 -5.00 11.64
CA VAL A 45 -3.63 -4.12 10.59
C VAL A 45 -4.53 -4.13 9.35
N CYS A 46 -5.00 -5.29 8.91
CA CYS A 46 -5.88 -5.36 7.74
C CYS A 46 -7.21 -4.63 7.90
N LYS A 47 -7.71 -4.50 9.13
CA LYS A 47 -8.99 -3.86 9.45
C LYS A 47 -8.86 -2.35 9.64
N MET A 48 -7.64 -1.82 9.67
CA MET A 48 -7.40 -0.38 9.81
C MET A 48 -7.90 0.38 8.57
N ASP A 49 -8.55 1.51 8.82
CA ASP A 49 -8.84 2.48 7.76
C ASP A 49 -7.59 3.32 7.48
N LEU A 50 -6.89 3.01 6.38
CA LEU A 50 -5.72 3.75 5.92
C LEU A 50 -6.07 4.93 5.00
N GLY A 51 -7.36 5.15 4.76
CA GLY A 51 -7.88 6.20 3.88
C GLY A 51 -8.18 5.73 2.46
N LYS A 52 -8.71 6.67 1.66
CA LYS A 52 -9.23 6.37 0.32
C LYS A 52 -8.15 5.83 -0.63
N ASN A 53 -8.51 4.77 -1.37
CA ASN A 53 -7.70 4.13 -2.41
C ASN A 53 -6.44 3.38 -1.91
N ILE A 54 -6.41 3.00 -0.63
CA ILE A 54 -5.51 1.99 -0.09
C ILE A 54 -6.37 0.77 0.25
N LYS A 55 -6.01 -0.40 -0.29
CA LYS A 55 -6.71 -1.65 0.01
C LYS A 55 -5.75 -2.64 0.68
N THR A 56 -6.09 -3.09 1.87
CA THR A 56 -5.33 -4.07 2.65
C THR A 56 -5.92 -5.47 2.50
N PHE A 57 -5.06 -6.48 2.58
CA PHE A 57 -5.45 -7.89 2.62
C PHE A 57 -4.67 -8.59 3.74
N CYS A 58 -5.33 -9.53 4.42
CA CYS A 58 -4.64 -10.39 5.37
C CYS A 58 -4.07 -11.59 4.64
N PHE A 59 -2.76 -11.70 4.60
CA PHE A 59 -2.07 -12.74 3.85
C PHE A 59 -0.68 -12.99 4.42
N ASP A 60 -0.34 -14.27 4.59
CA ASP A 60 1.00 -14.69 4.96
C ASP A 60 1.85 -14.82 3.69
N ALA A 61 2.63 -13.78 3.42
CA ALA A 61 3.47 -13.70 2.21
C ALA A 61 4.60 -14.76 2.15
N THR A 62 4.79 -15.55 3.20
CA THR A 62 5.84 -16.59 3.27
C THR A 62 5.33 -18.00 2.97
N LYS A 63 4.02 -18.17 2.81
CA LYS A 63 3.37 -19.48 2.64
C LYS A 63 2.87 -19.75 1.22
N GLU A 64 3.27 -18.91 0.26
CA GLU A 64 3.02 -19.10 -1.17
C GLU A 64 4.29 -19.00 -2.00
#